data_AF-M1A7N5-F1
#
_entry.id   AF-M1A7N5-F1
#
_cell.length_a   1.000
_cell.length_b   1.000
_cell.length_c   1.000
_cell.angle_alpha   90.00
_cell.angle_beta   90.00
_cell.angle_gamma   90.00
#
_symmetry.space_group_name_H-M   'P 1'
#
loop_
_entity.id
_entity.type
_entity.pdbx_description
1 polymer ?
#
loop_
_entity_poly.entity_id
_entity_poly.type
_entity_poly.pdbx_seq_one_letter_code
_entity_poly.pdbx_strand_id
1 'polypeptide(L)'
;MTRALKQSGLHPSQVDYINAHATSTPLGDAAEANAIKCVFSDHATSGALSLSSTKGATGHLLGAAGAVEAIFTVLAIHHGIAPLTLNLSEPDPIFNGGFMPLTASKEMTIKSGLSNSFGFGGTNSCLLFTSTN
;
A
#
# COMPACT_ATOMS: atom_id res chain seq x y z
N MET A 1 -9.30 2.09 4.19
CA MET A 1 -9.30 0.72 3.64
C MET A 1 -10.69 0.08 3.65
N THR A 2 -11.26 -0.34 4.79
CA THR A 2 -12.57 -1.06 4.82
C THR A 2 -13.72 -0.33 4.11
N ARG A 3 -13.79 1.01 4.19
CA ARG A 3 -14.80 1.79 3.47
C ARG A 3 -14.63 1.72 1.95
N ALA A 4 -13.41 1.81 1.45
CA ALA A 4 -13.11 1.71 0.01
C ALA A 4 -13.42 0.31 -0.53
N LEU A 5 -13.06 -0.74 0.23
CA LEU A 5 -13.44 -2.13 -0.06
C LEU A 5 -14.96 -2.32 -0.11
N LYS A 6 -15.69 -1.75 0.85
CA LYS A 6 -17.16 -1.82 0.87
C LYS A 6 -17.79 -1.11 -0.34
N GLN A 7 -17.22 0.01 -0.78
CA GLN A 7 -17.70 0.75 -1.95
C GLN A 7 -17.44 -0.01 -3.25
N SER A 8 -16.32 -0.74 -3.35
CA SER A 8 -15.99 -1.52 -4.55
C SER A 8 -16.67 -2.89 -4.59
N GLY A 9 -17.09 -3.42 -3.44
CA GLY A 9 -17.61 -4.79 -3.32
C GLY A 9 -16.52 -5.87 -3.32
N LEU A 10 -15.23 -5.49 -3.29
CA LEU A 10 -14.13 -6.44 -3.23
C LEU A 10 -13.91 -6.95 -1.80
N HIS A 11 -13.65 -8.25 -1.69
CA HIS A 11 -13.11 -8.86 -0.48
C HIS A 11 -11.62 -8.47 -0.30
N PRO A 12 -11.09 -8.34 0.93
CA PRO A 12 -9.66 -8.03 1.16
C PRO A 12 -8.69 -8.94 0.39
N SER A 13 -9.00 -10.23 0.24
CA SER A 13 -8.17 -11.20 -0.50
C SER A 13 -8.13 -10.97 -2.02
N GLN A 14 -8.91 -10.02 -2.54
CA GLN A 14 -8.93 -9.65 -3.96
C GLN A 14 -8.05 -8.42 -4.24
N VAL A 15 -7.43 -7.81 -3.22
CA VAL A 15 -6.48 -6.71 -3.37
C VAL A 15 -5.09 -7.24 -3.65
N ASP A 16 -4.50 -6.85 -4.77
CA ASP A 16 -3.19 -7.35 -5.17
C ASP A 16 -2.05 -6.47 -4.65
N TYR A 17 -2.27 -5.15 -4.62
CA TYR A 17 -1.26 -4.16 -4.27
C TYR A 17 -1.77 -3.07 -3.31
N ILE A 18 -0.93 -2.63 -2.38
CA ILE A 18 -1.13 -1.45 -1.55
C ILE A 18 0.07 -0.53 -1.67
N ASN A 19 -0.18 0.71 -2.12
CA ASN A 19 0.72 1.84 -1.92
C ASN A 19 0.37 2.49 -0.57
N ALA A 20 1.19 2.21 0.43
CA ALA A 20 1.02 2.68 1.79
C ALA A 20 1.33 4.18 1.91
N HIS A 21 0.70 4.83 2.88
CA HIS A 21 1.02 6.21 3.20
C HIS A 21 2.41 6.36 3.84
N ALA A 22 2.88 5.35 4.59
CA ALA A 22 4.12 5.28 5.38
C ALA A 22 5.17 6.32 4.96
N THR A 23 5.39 7.27 5.86
CA THR A 23 6.11 8.53 5.60
C THR A 23 7.53 8.52 6.17
N SER A 24 8.05 7.35 6.54
CA SER A 24 9.30 7.19 7.28
C SER A 24 9.20 7.80 8.68
N THR A 25 8.04 7.64 9.34
CA THR A 25 7.83 8.07 10.73
C THR A 25 7.64 6.86 11.63
N PRO A 26 8.37 6.74 12.77
CA PRO A 26 8.34 5.51 13.57
C PRO A 26 6.94 5.07 13.99
N LEU A 27 6.14 5.99 14.53
CA LEU A 27 4.79 5.67 15.00
C LEU A 27 3.77 5.55 13.85
N GLY A 28 3.89 6.39 12.82
CA GLY A 28 2.94 6.41 11.71
C GLY A 28 3.04 5.16 10.85
N ASP A 29 4.25 4.76 10.52
CA ASP A 29 4.53 3.58 9.69
C ASP A 29 4.11 2.29 10.42
N ALA A 30 4.43 2.18 11.72
CA ALA A 30 3.98 1.08 12.57
C ALA A 30 2.45 1.00 12.72
N ALA A 31 1.78 2.15 12.86
CA ALA A 31 0.32 2.20 12.97
C ALA A 31 -0.36 1.76 11.66
N GLU A 32 0.15 2.21 10.51
CA GLU A 32 -0.39 1.79 9.22
C GLU A 32 -0.12 0.31 8.94
N ALA A 33 1.08 -0.20 9.24
CA ALA A 33 1.41 -1.61 9.08
C ALA A 33 0.44 -2.51 9.88
N ASN A 34 0.16 -2.16 11.14
CA ASN A 34 -0.82 -2.87 11.96
C ASN A 34 -2.25 -2.77 11.37
N ALA A 35 -2.64 -1.59 10.88
CA ALA A 35 -3.95 -1.41 10.25
C ALA A 35 -4.10 -2.27 8.99
N ILE A 36 -3.05 -2.38 8.16
CA ILE A 36 -3.04 -3.25 6.98
C ILE A 36 -3.15 -4.71 7.43
N LYS A 37 -2.32 -5.16 8.38
CA LYS A 37 -2.38 -6.53 8.90
C LYS A 37 -3.76 -6.87 9.49
N CYS A 38 -4.43 -5.92 10.14
CA CYS A 38 -5.77 -6.10 10.68
C CYS A 38 -6.85 -6.25 9.58
N VAL A 39 -6.79 -5.44 8.52
CA VAL A 39 -7.79 -5.47 7.45
C VAL A 39 -7.61 -6.66 6.51
N PHE A 40 -6.37 -7.06 6.24
CA PHE A 40 -6.04 -8.08 5.24
C PHE A 40 -5.69 -9.44 5.83
N SER A 41 -5.44 -9.53 7.15
CA SER A 41 -5.24 -10.76 7.92
C SER A 41 -4.38 -11.79 7.18
N ASP A 42 -4.97 -12.92 6.78
CA ASP A 42 -4.30 -14.06 6.15
C ASP A 42 -3.72 -13.70 4.77
N HIS A 43 -4.35 -12.75 4.06
CA HIS A 43 -3.85 -12.27 2.77
C HIS A 43 -2.53 -11.50 2.91
N ALA A 44 -2.38 -10.78 4.02
CA ALA A 44 -1.12 -10.11 4.36
C ALA A 44 -0.06 -11.09 4.88
N THR A 45 -0.42 -11.98 5.80
CA THR A 45 0.55 -12.89 6.45
C THR A 45 1.03 -14.03 5.54
N SER A 46 0.23 -14.42 4.55
CA SER A 46 0.65 -15.38 3.51
C SER A 46 1.64 -14.80 2.50
N GLY A 47 1.81 -13.47 2.45
CA GLY A 47 2.63 -12.79 1.44
C GLY A 47 2.00 -12.70 0.05
N ALA A 48 0.71 -13.04 -0.07
CA ALA A 48 -0.05 -12.88 -1.32
C ALA A 48 -0.30 -11.39 -1.64
N LEU A 49 -0.51 -10.56 -0.60
CA LEU A 49 -0.64 -9.11 -0.72
C LEU A 49 0.71 -8.44 -0.95
N SER A 50 0.86 -7.70 -2.05
CA SER A 50 2.04 -6.87 -2.27
C SER A 50 1.86 -5.48 -1.65
N LEU A 51 2.88 -5.00 -0.94
CA LEU A 51 2.82 -3.77 -0.15
C LEU A 51 4.11 -2.98 -0.37
N SER A 52 4.02 -1.66 -0.55
CA SER A 52 5.20 -0.78 -0.49
C SER A 52 4.83 0.65 -0.14
N SER A 53 5.83 1.48 0.18
CA SER A 53 5.70 2.95 0.16
C SER A 53 6.71 3.54 -0.81
N THR A 54 6.23 4.42 -1.69
CA THR A 54 7.06 5.09 -2.71
C THR A 54 7.77 6.35 -2.18
N LYS A 55 7.45 6.80 -0.96
CA LYS A 55 8.01 8.03 -0.36
C LYS A 55 9.51 7.95 -0.06
N GLY A 56 10.06 6.74 0.06
CA GLY A 56 11.51 6.57 0.15
C GLY A 56 12.25 7.08 -1.09
N ALA A 57 11.59 7.10 -2.26
CA ALA A 57 12.15 7.62 -3.50
C ALA A 57 11.74 9.09 -3.78
N THR A 58 10.48 9.45 -3.49
CA THR A 58 9.93 10.76 -3.87
C THR A 58 10.00 11.82 -2.76
N GLY A 59 10.27 11.41 -1.52
CA GLY A 59 9.99 12.23 -0.34
C GLY A 59 8.48 12.40 -0.11
N HIS A 60 8.12 13.13 0.95
CA HIS A 60 6.72 13.37 1.26
C HIS A 60 6.21 14.63 0.54
N LEU A 61 5.48 14.44 -0.57
CA LEU A 61 4.96 15.54 -1.41
C LEU A 61 3.75 16.30 -0.81
N LEU A 62 3.49 16.15 0.49
CA LEU A 62 2.41 16.80 1.23
C LEU A 62 1.06 16.72 0.49
N GLY A 63 0.48 17.86 0.11
CA GLY A 63 -0.81 17.93 -0.58
C GLY A 63 -0.85 17.20 -1.92
N ALA A 64 0.30 17.00 -2.58
CA ALA A 64 0.39 16.24 -3.83
C ALA A 64 0.63 14.74 -3.63
N ALA A 65 0.98 14.29 -2.41
CA ALA A 65 1.36 12.91 -2.14
C ALA A 65 0.28 11.91 -2.57
N GLY A 66 -0.96 12.13 -2.15
CA GLY A 66 -2.07 11.23 -2.49
C GLY A 66 -2.36 11.15 -3.99
N ALA A 67 -2.18 12.25 -4.74
CA ALA A 67 -2.40 12.25 -6.18
C ALA A 67 -1.29 11.50 -6.94
N VAL A 68 -0.02 11.75 -6.58
CA VAL A 68 1.13 11.08 -7.19
C VAL A 68 1.12 9.58 -6.86
N GLU A 69 0.80 9.21 -5.62
CA GLU A 69 0.72 7.81 -5.19
C GLU A 69 -0.47 7.07 -5.82
N ALA A 70 -1.61 7.75 -6.01
CA ALA A 70 -2.72 7.21 -6.78
C ALA A 70 -2.32 6.94 -8.24
N ILE A 71 -1.58 7.85 -8.88
CA ILE A 71 -1.02 7.63 -10.22
C ILE A 71 -0.10 6.41 -10.24
N PHE A 72 0.80 6.25 -9.25
CA PHE A 72 1.64 5.06 -9.17
C PHE A 72 0.82 3.78 -9.01
N THR A 73 -0.25 3.77 -8.21
CA THR A 73 -1.13 2.61 -8.08
C THR A 73 -1.83 2.27 -9.40
N VAL A 74 -2.30 3.27 -10.14
CA VAL A 74 -2.89 3.07 -11.48
C VAL A 74 -1.86 2.54 -12.48
N LEU A 75 -0.64 3.10 -12.47
CA LEU A 75 0.46 2.63 -13.32
C LEU A 75 0.91 1.21 -12.95
N ALA A 76 0.86 0.84 -11.67
CA ALA A 76 1.17 -0.51 -11.22
C ALA A 76 0.17 -1.54 -11.79
N ILE A 77 -1.13 -1.19 -11.81
CA ILE A 77 -2.18 -1.98 -12.48
C ILE A 77 -1.91 -2.04 -14.00
N HIS A 78 -1.64 -0.90 -14.62
CA HIS A 78 -1.48 -0.81 -16.07
C HIS A 78 -0.25 -1.58 -16.59
N HIS A 79 0.88 -1.47 -15.90
CA HIS A 79 2.14 -2.10 -16.33
C HIS A 79 2.37 -3.48 -15.72
N GLY A 80 1.61 -3.88 -14.69
CA GLY A 80 1.86 -5.12 -13.97
C GLY A 80 3.19 -5.11 -13.20
N ILE A 81 3.55 -3.97 -12.62
CA ILE A 81 4.78 -3.80 -11.85
C ILE A 81 4.46 -3.09 -10.53
N ALA A 82 4.63 -3.79 -9.40
CA ALA A 82 4.51 -3.20 -8.09
C ALA A 82 5.81 -2.44 -7.71
N PRO A 83 5.74 -1.14 -7.34
CA PRO A 83 6.91 -0.38 -6.90
C PRO A 83 7.55 -0.93 -5.63
N LEU A 84 8.87 -0.78 -5.49
CA LEU A 84 9.59 -1.06 -4.24
C LEU A 84 9.39 0.01 -3.16
N THR A 85 9.74 -0.36 -1.93
CA THR A 85 10.06 0.54 -0.82
C THR A 85 11.57 0.75 -0.79
N LEU A 86 12.02 1.98 -1.00
CA LEU A 86 13.43 2.33 -0.99
C LEU A 86 13.96 2.49 0.45
N ASN A 87 15.26 2.22 0.66
CA ASN A 87 15.97 2.37 1.94
C ASN A 87 15.52 1.42 3.08
N LEU A 88 14.91 0.28 2.76
CA LEU A 88 14.50 -0.71 3.74
C LEU A 88 15.59 -1.77 3.97
N SER A 89 16.61 -1.45 4.78
CA SER A 89 17.66 -2.39 5.16
C SER A 89 17.25 -3.29 6.34
N GLU A 90 16.57 -2.71 7.33
CA GLU A 90 16.09 -3.40 8.53
C GLU A 90 14.59 -3.12 8.69
N PRO A 91 13.72 -4.07 8.32
CA PRO A 91 12.29 -3.93 8.49
C PRO A 91 11.89 -3.81 9.97
N ASP A 92 10.85 -3.02 10.24
CA ASP A 92 10.22 -2.95 11.57
C ASP A 92 9.80 -4.35 12.05
N PRO A 93 9.96 -4.71 13.35
CA PRO A 93 9.57 -6.02 13.89
C PRO A 93 8.11 -6.46 13.63
N ILE A 94 7.21 -5.51 13.34
CA ILE A 94 5.82 -5.79 12.92
C ILE A 94 5.78 -6.64 11.63
N PHE A 95 6.76 -6.44 10.74
CA PHE A 95 6.91 -7.22 9.51
C PHE A 95 7.63 -8.54 9.79
N ASN A 96 6.96 -9.65 9.47
CA ASN A 96 7.48 -11.00 9.69
C ASN A 96 6.82 -12.01 8.77
N GLY A 97 7.54 -13.09 8.48
CA GLY A 97 7.06 -14.15 7.58
C GLY A 97 6.75 -13.59 6.19
N GLY A 98 5.55 -13.89 5.68
CA GLY A 98 5.08 -13.37 4.39
C GLY A 98 4.66 -11.89 4.43
N PHE A 99 4.40 -11.31 5.60
CA PHE A 99 4.01 -9.90 5.72
C PHE A 99 5.27 -9.02 5.70
N MET A 100 5.70 -8.67 4.49
CA MET A 100 6.89 -7.85 4.25
C MET A 100 6.64 -6.87 3.10
N PRO A 101 6.96 -5.57 3.25
CA PRO A 101 6.94 -4.64 2.13
C PRO A 101 8.00 -5.01 1.08
N LEU A 102 7.72 -4.71 -0.18
CA LEU A 102 8.61 -4.98 -1.31
C LEU A 102 9.90 -4.16 -1.17
N THR A 103 11.05 -4.81 -1.29
CA THR A 103 12.39 -4.18 -1.35
C THR A 103 12.94 -4.08 -2.78
N ALA A 104 12.28 -4.72 -3.74
CA ALA A 104 12.56 -4.63 -5.17
C ALA A 104 11.26 -4.51 -5.94
N SER A 105 11.29 -3.85 -7.11
CA SER A 105 10.12 -3.78 -7.97
C SER A 105 9.76 -5.20 -8.41
N LYS A 106 8.46 -5.52 -8.37
CA LYS A 106 7.97 -6.88 -8.61
C LYS A 106 7.05 -6.89 -9.82
N GLU A 107 7.46 -7.59 -10.87
CA GLU A 107 6.57 -7.91 -11.99
C GLU A 107 5.51 -8.90 -11.53
N MET A 108 4.24 -8.52 -11.69
CA MET A 108 3.09 -9.34 -11.32
C MET A 108 1.80 -8.80 -11.94
N THR A 109 0.82 -9.68 -12.16
CA THR A 109 -0.53 -9.20 -12.48
C THR A 109 -1.13 -8.46 -11.29
N ILE A 110 -1.58 -7.23 -11.51
CA ILE A 110 -2.26 -6.41 -10.50
C ILE A 110 -3.62 -6.01 -11.09
N LYS A 111 -4.69 -6.61 -10.58
CA LYS A 111 -6.07 -6.32 -10.98
C LYS A 111 -6.71 -5.28 -10.08
N SER A 112 -6.31 -5.21 -8.82
CA SER A 112 -6.76 -4.14 -7.93
C SER A 112 -5.68 -3.66 -6.97
N GLY A 113 -5.72 -2.34 -6.70
CA GLY A 113 -4.71 -1.66 -5.90
C GLY A 113 -5.31 -0.58 -5.01
N LEU A 114 -4.75 -0.43 -3.81
CA LEU A 114 -5.09 0.64 -2.88
C LEU A 114 -3.99 1.72 -2.84
N SER A 115 -4.39 2.95 -2.58
CA SER A 115 -3.49 4.05 -2.19
C SER A 115 -4.03 4.73 -0.93
N ASN A 116 -3.25 4.69 0.14
CA ASN A 116 -3.61 5.30 1.42
C ASN A 116 -3.01 6.72 1.53
N SER A 117 -3.74 7.64 2.16
CA SER A 117 -3.23 8.99 2.44
C SER A 117 -3.80 9.51 3.74
N PHE A 118 -2.92 9.90 4.68
CA PHE A 118 -3.29 10.42 6.00
C PHE A 118 -2.74 11.83 6.17
N GLY A 119 -3.55 12.71 6.72
CA GLY A 119 -3.20 14.11 6.95
C GLY A 119 -3.28 14.48 8.42
N PHE A 120 -2.62 15.59 8.77
CA PHE A 120 -2.75 16.19 10.09
C PHE A 120 -4.21 16.49 10.42
N GLY A 121 -4.55 16.44 11.71
CA GLY A 121 -5.95 16.49 12.17
C GLY A 121 -6.69 15.16 12.05
N GLY A 122 -6.01 14.07 11.67
CA GLY A 122 -6.60 12.72 11.61
C GLY A 122 -7.51 12.51 10.40
N THR A 123 -7.35 13.32 9.35
CA THR A 123 -8.08 13.14 8.09
C THR A 123 -7.46 12.00 7.29
N ASN A 124 -8.27 11.01 6.93
CA ASN A 124 -7.80 9.78 6.30
C ASN A 124 -8.56 9.52 5.00
N SER A 125 -7.83 9.21 3.94
CA SER A 125 -8.35 8.78 2.65
C SER A 125 -7.72 7.46 2.21
N CYS A 126 -8.46 6.72 1.40
CA CYS A 126 -8.04 5.45 0.84
C CYS A 126 -8.75 5.28 -0.51
N LEU A 127 -7.99 5.36 -1.59
CA LEU A 127 -8.51 5.17 -2.95
C LEU A 127 -8.29 3.72 -3.37
N LEU A 128 -9.27 3.15 -4.06
CA LEU A 128 -9.20 1.81 -4.63
C LEU A 128 -9.36 1.91 -6.14
N PHE A 129 -8.45 1.27 -6.86
CA PHE A 129 -8.48 1.18 -8.32
C PHE A 129 -8.57 -0.29 -8.74
N THR A 130 -9.25 -0.54 -9.85
CA THR A 130 -9.34 -1.85 -10.49
C THR A 130 -9.06 -1.74 -11.98
N SER A 131 -8.44 -2.75 -12.57
CA SER A 131 -8.39 -2.90 -14.02
C SER A 131 -9.82 -2.95 -14.58
N THR A 132 -10.08 -2.28 -15.69
CA THR A 132 -11.29 -2.53 -16.49
C THR A 132 -11.03 -3.77 -17.35
N ASN A 133 -11.91 -4.76 -17.27
CA ASN A 133 -11.89 -5.94 -18.13
C ASN A 133 -11.84 -5.57 -19.62
#